data_AF-A0AAD8A7V6-F1
#
_entry.id   AF-A0AAD8A7V6-F1
#
_cell.length_a   1.000
_cell.length_b   1.000
_cell.length_c   1.000
_cell.angle_alpha   90.00
_cell.angle_beta   90.00
_cell.angle_gamma   90.00
#
_symmetry.space_group_name_H-M   'P 1'
#
loop_
_entity.id
_entity.type
_entity.pdbx_description
1 polymer ?
#
loop_
_entity_poly.entity_id
_entity_poly.type
_entity_poly.pdbx_seq_one_letter_code
_entity_poly.pdbx_strand_id
1 'polypeptide(L)'
;MQKINGVQHPILLNAENNERLSEEDTFLKLPKSNPTLHLCRLCGKVVRNKWHHYRYHNPEYFKCLLCQTVHNRKDHLKAHMKYKHNIDTFPNLQSSP
;
A
#
# COMPACT_ATOMS: atom_id res chain seq x y z
N MET A 1 22.73 8.19 4.25
CA MET A 1 21.74 7.41 3.48
C MET A 1 20.50 8.26 3.32
N GLN A 2 20.08 8.49 2.07
CA GLN A 2 19.23 9.62 1.67
C GLN A 2 17.79 9.47 2.19
N LYS A 3 17.31 10.50 2.90
CA LYS A 3 15.91 10.65 3.30
C LYS A 3 15.11 11.00 2.04
N ILE A 4 14.48 10.01 1.42
CA ILE A 4 13.41 10.27 0.47
C ILE A 4 12.24 10.87 1.25
N ASN A 5 12.11 12.20 1.19
CA ASN A 5 10.85 12.87 1.56
C ASN A 5 9.81 12.51 0.50
N GLY A 6 9.30 11.28 0.57
CA GLY A 6 8.14 10.86 -0.19
C GLY A 6 6.93 11.58 0.41
N VAL A 7 6.38 12.54 -0.33
CA VAL A 7 5.06 13.09 -0.07
C VAL A 7 4.11 11.89 -0.02
N GLN A 8 3.69 11.49 1.18
CA GLN A 8 2.72 10.43 1.38
C GLN A 8 1.37 10.98 0.91
N HIS A 9 0.88 10.49 -0.24
CA HIS A 9 -0.48 10.77 -0.69
C HIS A 9 -1.49 10.00 0.18
N PRO A 10 -2.73 10.49 0.34
CA PRO A 10 -3.73 9.87 1.19
C PRO A 10 -4.04 8.43 0.77
N ILE A 11 -4.34 7.59 1.77
CA ILE A 11 -4.70 6.17 1.63
C ILE A 11 -6.00 6.06 0.84
N LEU A 12 -6.07 5.06 -0.06
CA LEU A 12 -7.29 4.76 -0.80
C LEU A 12 -8.33 4.10 0.09
N LEU A 13 -9.44 4.81 0.32
CA LEU A 13 -10.64 4.32 0.97
C LEU A 13 -11.82 4.71 0.07
N ASN A 14 -12.75 3.80 -0.15
CA ASN A 14 -13.98 4.13 -0.85
C ASN A 14 -14.93 4.91 0.08
N ALA A 15 -15.73 5.78 -0.51
CA ALA A 15 -16.61 6.66 0.25
C ALA A 15 -17.86 5.95 0.79
N GLU A 16 -18.24 4.81 0.22
CA GLU A 16 -19.51 4.13 0.50
C GLU A 16 -19.42 3.18 1.70
N ASN A 17 -18.27 2.55 1.91
CA ASN A 17 -18.04 1.55 2.95
C ASN A 17 -16.66 1.66 3.65
N ASN A 18 -15.84 2.66 3.27
CA ASN A 18 -14.52 2.92 3.87
C ASN A 18 -13.51 1.75 3.70
N GLU A 19 -13.70 0.87 2.72
CA GLU A 19 -12.75 -0.17 2.34
C GLU A 19 -11.72 0.30 1.31
N ARG A 20 -10.64 -0.44 1.17
CA ARG A 20 -9.52 -0.10 0.29
C ARG A 20 -9.91 -0.20 -1.18
N LEU A 21 -9.70 0.85 -1.98
CA LEU A 21 -9.95 0.77 -3.43
C LEU A 21 -9.01 -0.23 -4.08
N SER A 22 -9.52 -1.02 -5.02
CA SER A 22 -8.74 -2.00 -5.76
C SER A 22 -7.81 -1.33 -6.80
N GLU A 23 -6.92 -2.13 -7.39
CA GLU A 23 -6.08 -1.67 -8.50
C GLU A 23 -6.94 -1.32 -9.73
N GLU A 24 -8.01 -2.06 -10.02
CA GLU A 24 -8.85 -1.79 -11.19
C GLU A 24 -9.67 -0.50 -11.06
N ASP A 25 -10.04 -0.15 -9.82
CA ASP A 25 -10.71 1.12 -9.54
C ASP A 25 -9.76 2.32 -9.63
N THR A 26 -8.46 2.08 -9.52
CA THR A 26 -7.49 3.17 -9.49
C THR A 26 -7.06 3.60 -10.90
N PHE A 27 -7.10 2.70 -11.88
CA PHE A 27 -6.49 2.92 -13.20
C PHE A 27 -7.45 2.71 -14.37
N LEU A 28 -7.49 3.70 -15.27
CA LEU A 28 -8.11 3.58 -16.58
C LEU A 28 -7.07 3.15 -17.62
N LYS A 29 -7.36 2.11 -18.40
CA LYS A 29 -6.53 1.71 -19.55
C LYS A 29 -6.70 2.72 -20.69
N LEU A 30 -5.59 3.21 -21.24
CA LEU A 30 -5.64 4.17 -22.34
C LEU A 30 -5.96 3.50 -23.70
N PRO A 31 -6.47 4.28 -24.68
CA PRO A 31 -6.88 3.77 -25.99
C PRO A 31 -5.75 3.09 -26.77
N LYS A 32 -6.11 2.42 -27.88
CA LYS A 32 -5.23 1.58 -28.72
C LYS A 32 -3.90 2.22 -29.16
N SER A 33 -3.77 3.54 -29.15
CA SER A 33 -2.49 4.21 -29.43
C SER A 33 -1.43 3.99 -28.34
N ASN A 34 -1.84 3.69 -27.10
CA ASN A 34 -0.95 3.45 -25.95
C ASN A 34 -1.49 2.35 -25.01
N PRO A 35 -1.56 1.08 -25.46
CA PRO A 35 -2.22 0.00 -24.71
C PRO A 35 -1.48 -0.42 -23.44
N THR A 36 -0.22 0.00 -23.27
CA THR A 36 0.62 -0.25 -22.11
C THR A 36 0.58 0.87 -21.07
N LEU A 37 -0.17 1.95 -21.34
CA LEU A 37 -0.30 3.09 -20.45
C LEU A 37 -1.62 3.07 -19.69
N HIS A 38 -1.54 3.51 -18.44
CA HIS A 38 -2.64 3.58 -17.50
C HIS A 38 -2.76 4.98 -16.92
N LEU A 39 -3.94 5.57 -16.97
CA LEU A 39 -4.25 6.83 -16.31
C LEU A 39 -4.67 6.55 -14.86
N CYS A 40 -3.96 7.11 -13.88
CA CYS A 40 -4.37 7.08 -12.49
C CYS A 40 -5.52 8.07 -12.29
N ARG A 41 -6.68 7.58 -11.82
CA ARG A 41 -7.87 8.42 -11.57
C ARG A 41 -7.72 9.35 -10.35
N LEU A 42 -6.69 9.11 -9.52
CA LEU A 42 -6.49 9.81 -8.26
C LEU A 42 -5.62 11.06 -8.40
N CYS A 43 -4.52 10.93 -9.16
CA CYS A 43 -3.57 12.01 -9.35
C CYS A 43 -3.48 12.47 -10.82
N GLY A 44 -4.23 11.85 -11.73
CA GLY A 44 -4.24 12.18 -13.15
C GLY A 44 -2.97 11.76 -13.91
N LYS A 45 -2.05 11.03 -13.27
CA LYS A 45 -0.76 10.66 -13.89
C LYS A 45 -0.91 9.47 -14.82
N VAL A 46 -0.31 9.57 -16.01
CA VAL A 46 -0.17 8.44 -16.94
C VAL A 46 1.08 7.64 -16.60
N VAL A 47 0.93 6.35 -16.34
CA VAL A 47 2.01 5.45 -15.91
C VAL A 47 2.05 4.17 -16.76
N ARG A 48 3.25 3.61 -16.96
CA ARG A 48 3.43 2.29 -17.58
C ARG A 48 3.21 1.16 -16.59
N ASN A 49 3.68 1.33 -15.36
CA ASN A 49 3.60 0.33 -14.30
C ASN A 49 2.57 0.77 -13.26
N LYS A 50 1.32 0.33 -13.44
CA LYS A 50 0.22 0.64 -12.53
C LYS A 50 0.41 0.03 -11.14
N TRP A 51 0.96 -1.19 -11.03
CA TRP A 51 1.18 -1.85 -9.75
C TRP A 51 2.16 -1.09 -8.84
N HIS A 52 3.28 -0.63 -9.41
CA HIS A 52 4.26 0.15 -8.64
C HIS A 52 3.66 1.49 -8.23
N HIS A 53 2.90 2.14 -9.13
CA HIS A 53 2.21 3.40 -8.82
C HIS A 53 1.11 3.23 -7.76
N TYR A 54 0.34 2.15 -7.83
CA TYR A 54 -0.75 1.81 -6.91
C TYR A 54 -0.25 1.81 -5.46
N ARG A 55 0.91 1.21 -5.20
CA ARG A 55 1.53 1.14 -3.87
C ARG A 55 1.86 2.49 -3.22
N TYR A 56 1.98 3.58 -4.00
CA TYR A 56 2.16 4.93 -3.44
C TYR A 56 0.87 5.48 -2.86
N HIS A 57 -0.26 5.17 -3.50
CA HIS A 57 -1.59 5.53 -3.01
C HIS A 57 -2.09 4.53 -1.98
N ASN A 58 -1.60 3.30 -2.09
CA ASN A 58 -2.04 2.16 -1.33
C ASN A 58 -0.85 1.55 -0.56
N PRO A 59 -0.25 2.27 0.40
CA PRO A 59 0.81 1.73 1.23
C PRO A 59 0.25 0.63 2.14
N GLU A 60 0.89 -0.54 2.14
CA GLU A 60 0.52 -1.63 3.04
C GLU A 60 0.98 -1.29 4.46
N TYR A 61 0.07 -1.40 5.42
CA TYR A 61 0.37 -1.24 6.83
C TYR A 61 0.29 -2.59 7.53
N PHE A 62 1.24 -2.81 8.42
CA PHE A 62 1.40 -4.03 9.19
C PHE A 62 1.08 -3.71 10.64
N LYS A 63 -0.12 -4.09 11.08
CA LYS A 63 -0.60 -3.87 12.45
C LYS A 63 -0.17 -5.02 13.36
N CYS A 64 0.45 -4.72 14.49
CA CYS A 64 0.68 -5.69 15.55
C CYS A 64 -0.65 -6.06 16.22
N LEU A 65 -0.99 -7.35 16.31
CA LEU A 65 -2.23 -7.76 16.98
C LEU A 65 -2.16 -7.71 18.50
N LEU A 66 -0.96 -7.66 19.09
CA LEU A 66 -0.78 -7.65 20.54
C LEU A 66 -0.87 -6.24 21.13
N CYS A 67 -0.24 -5.26 20.50
CA CYS A 67 -0.20 -3.89 21.00
C CYS A 67 -0.78 -2.85 20.02
N GLN A 68 -1.34 -3.30 18.88
CA GLN A 68 -1.98 -2.45 17.88
C GLN A 68 -1.06 -1.40 17.20
N THR A 69 0.24 -1.44 17.46
CA THR A 69 1.22 -0.57 16.79
C THR A 69 1.23 -0.86 15.29
N VAL A 70 1.22 0.20 14.48
CA VAL A 70 1.21 0.10 13.02
C VAL A 70 2.61 0.37 12.48
N HIS A 71 3.08 -0.49 11.59
CA HIS A 71 4.34 -0.35 10.89
C HIS A 71 4.08 -0.25 9.38
N ASN A 72 4.88 0.54 8.67
CA ASN A 72 4.80 0.67 7.20
C ASN A 72 5.62 -0.39 6.45
N ARG A 73 6.24 -1.32 7.18
CA ARG A 73 7.17 -2.32 6.67
C ARG A 73 7.05 -3.63 7.43
N LYS A 74 7.03 -4.74 6.70
CA LYS A 74 6.90 -6.10 7.26
C LYS A 74 8.08 -6.49 8.14
N ASP A 75 9.30 -6.17 7.73
CA ASP A 75 10.51 -6.49 8.49
C ASP A 75 10.60 -5.67 9.79
N HIS A 76 10.09 -4.44 9.79
CA HIS A 76 9.96 -3.64 11.01
C HIS A 76 8.94 -4.25 11.98
N LEU A 77 7.79 -4.74 11.48
CA LEU A 77 6.87 -5.52 12.31
C LEU A 77 7.55 -6.79 12.84
N LYS A 78 8.38 -7.48 12.03
CA LYS A 78 9.16 -8.66 12.51
C LYS A 78 10.01 -8.33 13.72
N ALA A 79 10.82 -7.28 13.59
CA ALA A 79 11.72 -6.85 14.63
C ALA A 79 10.92 -6.42 15.86
N HIS A 80 9.81 -5.71 15.66
CA HIS A 80 8.88 -5.35 16.73
C HIS A 80 8.36 -6.60 17.48
N MET A 81 7.84 -7.61 16.77
CA MET A 81 7.35 -8.85 17.40
C MET A 81 8.45 -9.57 18.19
N LYS A 82 9.67 -9.60 17.64
CA LYS A 82 10.83 -10.18 18.33
C LYS A 82 11.22 -9.42 19.59
N TYR A 83 11.45 -8.10 19.49
CA TYR A 83 12.04 -7.33 20.60
C TYR A 83 11.03 -6.81 21.62
N LYS A 84 9.74 -6.68 21.25
CA LYS A 84 8.69 -6.17 22.15
C LYS A 84 7.80 -7.27 22.70
N HIS A 85 7.70 -8.41 22.00
CA HIS A 85 6.81 -9.51 22.39
C HIS A 85 7.53 -10.86 22.53
N ASN A 86 8.84 -10.93 22.25
CA ASN A 86 9.61 -12.18 22.26
C ASN A 86 9.00 -13.27 21.36
N ILE A 87 8.42 -12.86 20.24
CA ILE A 87 7.83 -13.76 19.23
C ILE A 87 8.72 -13.74 17.99
N ASP A 88 9.44 -14.84 17.77
CA ASP A 88 10.29 -15.04 16.59
C ASP A 88 9.52 -15.64 15.39
N THR A 89 8.39 -16.26 15.65
CA THR A 89 7.50 -16.82 14.62
C THR A 89 6.73 -15.69 13.97
N PHE A 90 6.74 -15.63 12.64
CA PHE A 90 5.77 -14.81 11.90
C PHE A 90 4.51 -15.66 11.77
N PRO A 91 3.48 -15.52 12.64
CA PRO A 91 2.16 -15.98 12.21
C PRO A 91 1.86 -15.24 10.91
N ASN A 92 1.25 -15.93 9.96
CA ASN A 92 0.77 -15.36 8.71
C ASN A 92 -0.33 -14.33 9.05
N LEU A 93 0.07 -13.16 9.53
CA LEU A 93 -0.78 -12.02 9.81
C LEU A 93 -1.08 -11.42 8.46
N GLN A 94 -2.11 -12.01 7.83
CA GLN A 94 -2.64 -11.63 6.55
C GLN A 94 -2.88 -10.12 6.53
N SER A 95 -2.44 -9.51 5.44
CA SER A 95 -3.00 -8.27 4.91
C SER A 95 -4.51 -8.30 5.13
N SER A 96 -5.00 -7.50 6.08
CA SER A 96 -6.44 -7.27 6.18
C SER A 96 -6.89 -6.53 4.91
N PRO A 97 -8.10 -6.82 4.41
CA PRO A 97 -8.63 -6.25 3.17
C PRO A 97 -8.58 -4.71 3.16
#